data_AF-A0A4Y2J7I7-F1
#
_entry.id   AF-A0A4Y2J7I7-F1
#
_cell.length_a   1.000
_cell.length_b   1.000
_cell.length_c   1.000
_cell.angle_alpha   90.00
_cell.angle_beta   90.00
_cell.angle_gamma   90.00
#
_symmetry.space_group_name_H-M   'P 1'
#
loop_
_entity.id
_entity.type
_entity.pdbx_description
1 polymer ?
#
loop_
_entity_poly.entity_id
_entity_poly.type
_entity_poly.pdbx_seq_one_letter_code
_entity_poly.pdbx_strand_id
1 'polypeptide(L)'
;MFNDAWESLPEHTLKRSWRKLAPYLKNVDQSNDSGSVTVTELNGLLKQIPVCGNCAEHDVSSWLDCDADDEGFPMMSDDEIIA
;
A
#
# COMPACT_ATOMS: atom_id res chain seq x y z
N MET A 1 2.73 -18.34 6.95
CA MET A 1 2.47 -17.65 8.23
C MET A 1 1.71 -16.33 8.04
N PHE A 2 2.22 -15.37 7.24
CA PHE A 2 1.46 -14.14 6.94
C PHE A 2 0.28 -14.41 5.99
N ASN A 3 0.49 -15.19 4.93
CA ASN A 3 -0.56 -15.54 3.97
C ASN A 3 -1.70 -16.34 4.64
N ASP A 4 -1.36 -17.31 5.50
CA ASP A 4 -2.36 -18.09 6.24
C ASP A 4 -3.19 -17.24 7.20
N ALA A 5 -2.58 -16.20 7.80
CA ALA A 5 -3.28 -15.26 8.65
C ALA A 5 -4.27 -14.40 7.84
N TRP A 6 -3.90 -14.00 6.61
CA TRP A 6 -4.79 -13.30 5.68
C TRP A 6 -5.96 -14.17 5.21
N GLU A 7 -5.71 -15.42 4.86
CA GLU A 7 -6.75 -16.37 4.45
C GLU A 7 -7.72 -16.71 5.61
N SER A 8 -7.23 -16.65 6.86
CA SER A 8 -8.07 -16.88 8.04
C SER A 8 -8.97 -15.70 8.43
N LEU A 9 -8.76 -14.52 7.84
CA LEU A 9 -9.50 -13.31 8.19
C LEU A 9 -10.91 -13.35 7.59
N PRO A 10 -11.97 -13.22 8.42
CA PRO A 10 -13.32 -13.15 7.90
C PRO A 10 -13.52 -11.89 7.04
N GLU A 11 -14.10 -12.05 5.85
CA GLU A 11 -14.36 -10.97 4.90
C GLU A 11 -15.04 -9.74 5.53
N HIS A 12 -16.00 -9.97 6.44
CA HIS A 12 -16.73 -8.91 7.11
C HIS A 12 -15.83 -8.04 8.02
N THR A 13 -14.74 -8.61 8.55
CA THR A 13 -13.74 -7.90 9.35
C THR A 13 -13.00 -6.90 8.46
N LEU A 14 -12.56 -7.35 7.28
CA LEU A 14 -11.91 -6.49 6.30
C LEU A 14 -12.83 -5.35 5.85
N LYS A 15 -14.07 -5.67 5.47
CA LYS A 15 -15.09 -4.69 5.07
C LYS A 15 -15.41 -3.68 6.18
N ARG A 16 -15.42 -4.12 7.44
CA ARG A 16 -15.69 -3.24 8.59
C ARG A 16 -14.52 -2.32 8.88
N SER A 17 -13.30 -2.84 8.82
CA SER A 17 -12.07 -2.05 8.98
C SER A 17 -11.94 -1.02 7.86
N TRP A 18 -12.18 -1.41 6.61
CA TRP A 18 -12.15 -0.50 5.46
C TRP A 18 -13.18 0.63 5.57
N ARG A 19 -14.43 0.32 5.94
CA ARG A 19 -15.47 1.35 6.15
C ARG A 19 -15.13 2.35 7.24
N LYS A 20 -14.37 1.95 8.27
CA LYS A 20 -13.89 2.88 9.31
C LYS A 20 -12.80 3.82 8.78
N LEU A 21 -11.97 3.34 7.86
CA LEU A 21 -10.85 4.11 7.30
C LEU A 21 -11.27 5.01 6.14
N ALA A 22 -12.30 4.63 5.37
CA ALA A 22 -12.75 5.34 4.18
C ALA A 22 -12.95 6.87 4.36
N PRO A 23 -13.53 7.39 5.47
CA PRO A 23 -13.68 8.83 5.66
C PRO A 23 -12.35 9.59 5.80
N TYR A 24 -11.30 8.94 6.30
CA TYR A 24 -9.98 9.54 6.48
C TYR A 24 -9.19 9.59 5.17
N LEU A 25 -9.41 8.61 4.29
CA LEU A 25 -8.78 8.57 2.96
C LEU A 25 -9.36 9.62 2.01
N LYS A 26 -10.63 10.01 2.19
CA LYS A 26 -11.30 11.01 1.34
C LYS A 26 -10.68 12.41 1.43
N ASN A 27 -9.94 12.70 2.51
CA ASN A 27 -9.32 14.00 2.74
C ASN A 27 -7.79 13.95 2.59
N VAL A 28 -7.23 12.85 2.08
CA VAL A 28 -5.83 12.84 1.64
C VAL A 28 -5.78 13.78 0.45
N ASP A 29 -5.26 14.98 0.68
CA ASP A 29 -4.93 15.93 -0.36
C ASP A 29 -4.03 15.19 -1.35
N GLN A 30 -4.50 15.05 -2.59
CA GLN A 30 -3.67 14.54 -3.68
C GLN A 30 -2.66 15.64 -3.99
N SER A 31 -1.67 15.77 -3.12
CA SER A 31 -0.53 16.63 -3.35
C SER A 31 0.10 16.19 -4.66
N ASN A 32 0.03 17.04 -5.67
CA ASN A 32 0.74 16.89 -6.94
C ASN A 32 2.26 17.07 -6.77
N ASP A 33 2.78 17.05 -5.54
CA ASP A 33 4.20 16.93 -5.27
C ASP A 33 4.64 15.52 -5.65
N SER A 34 4.78 15.31 -6.96
CA SER A 34 5.38 14.12 -7.58
C SER A 34 6.89 14.10 -7.35
N GLY A 35 7.35 14.60 -6.21
CA GLY A 35 8.68 14.34 -5.71
C GLY A 35 8.81 12.84 -5.54
N SER A 36 9.57 12.21 -6.43
CA SER A 36 9.94 10.80 -6.32
C SER A 36 10.61 10.61 -4.96
N VAL A 37 9.89 9.98 -4.04
CA VAL A 37 10.42 9.66 -2.72
C VAL A 37 11.47 8.58 -2.89
N THR A 38 12.66 8.80 -2.34
CA THR A 38 13.73 7.81 -2.48
C THR A 38 13.49 6.61 -1.56
N VAL A 39 13.99 5.43 -1.94
CA VAL A 39 13.93 4.21 -1.09
C VAL A 39 14.47 4.48 0.32
N THR A 40 15.56 5.26 0.40
CA THR A 40 16.20 5.64 1.66
C THR A 40 15.32 6.54 2.52
N GLU A 41 14.62 7.50 1.91
CA GLU A 41 13.71 8.40 2.60
C GLU A 41 12.49 7.63 3.15
N LEU A 42 11.89 6.76 2.34
CA LEU A 42 10.81 5.87 2.78
C LEU A 42 11.23 4.93 3.90
N ASN A 43 12.41 4.30 3.78
CA ASN A 43 12.96 3.45 4.83
C ASN A 43 13.14 4.22 6.16
N GLY A 44 13.59 5.48 6.08
CA GLY A 44 13.71 6.36 7.24
C GLY A 44 12.37 6.65 7.92
N LEU A 45 11.29 6.83 7.15
CA LEU A 45 9.94 7.01 7.67
C LEU A 45 9.38 5.73 8.30
N LEU A 46 9.56 4.60 7.63
CA LEU A 46 9.08 3.29 8.09
C LEU A 46 9.70 2.88 9.43
N LYS A 47 10.97 3.21 9.66
CA LYS A 47 11.65 2.97 10.95
C LYS A 47 11.03 3.74 12.12
N GLN A 48 10.25 4.79 11.87
CA GLN A 48 9.53 5.51 12.93
C GLN A 48 8.27 4.76 13.39
N ILE A 49 7.80 3.78 12.60
CA ILE A 49 6.65 2.94 12.94
C ILE A 49 7.16 1.73 13.72
N PRO A 50 6.76 1.52 14.99
CA PRO A 50 7.31 0.45 15.83
C PRO A 50 7.20 -0.95 15.22
N VAL A 51 6.16 -1.19 14.42
CA VAL A 51 5.91 -2.46 13.74
C VAL A 51 6.85 -2.68 12.54
N CYS A 52 7.40 -1.62 11.93
CA CYS A 52 8.30 -1.70 10.78
C CYS A 52 9.77 -1.37 11.14
N GLY A 53 10.12 -1.33 12.43
CA GLY A 53 11.49 -1.03 12.86
C GLY A 53 12.56 -2.00 12.32
N ASN A 54 12.14 -3.22 11.93
CA ASN A 54 13.03 -4.24 11.35
C ASN A 54 13.08 -4.23 9.81
N CYS A 55 12.32 -3.35 9.15
CA CYS A 55 12.32 -3.23 7.70
C CYS A 55 13.69 -2.74 7.23
N ALA A 56 14.37 -3.51 6.39
CA ALA A 56 15.62 -3.11 5.75
C ALA A 56 15.35 -2.49 4.38
N GLU A 57 16.32 -1.74 3.85
CA GLU A 57 16.15 -1.02 2.57
C GLU A 57 15.81 -1.96 1.41
N HIS A 58 16.34 -3.18 1.43
CA HIS A 58 16.02 -4.19 0.42
C HIS A 58 14.55 -4.66 0.47
N ASP A 59 13.91 -4.65 1.65
CA ASP A 59 12.49 -4.99 1.79
C ASP A 59 11.66 -3.88 1.15
N VAL A 60 12.02 -2.62 1.42
CA VAL A 60 11.35 -1.43 0.85
C VAL A 60 11.52 -1.39 -0.67
N SER A 61 12.72 -1.69 -1.19
CA SER A 61 12.94 -1.80 -2.64
C SER A 61 12.07 -2.90 -3.23
N SER A 62 12.08 -4.09 -2.64
CA SER A 62 11.27 -5.22 -3.14
C SER A 62 9.77 -4.91 -3.14
N TRP A 63 9.26 -4.10 -2.20
CA TRP A 63 7.86 -3.69 -2.19
C TRP A 63 7.53 -2.68 -3.28
N LEU A 64 8.44 -1.75 -3.58
CA LEU A 64 8.27 -0.80 -4.68
C LEU A 64 8.39 -1.49 -6.04
N ASP A 65 9.22 -2.52 -6.12
CA ASP A 65 9.41 -3.32 -7.33
C ASP A 65 8.25 -4.29 -7.59
N CYS A 66 7.38 -4.58 -6.61
CA CYS A 66 6.24 -5.49 -6.77
C CYS A 66 5.30 -5.08 -7.90
N ASP A 67 5.10 -3.77 -8.07
CA ASP A 67 4.18 -3.20 -9.06
C ASP A 67 4.95 -2.43 -10.15
N ALA A 68 6.29 -2.54 -10.21
CA ALA A 68 7.10 -1.80 -11.19
C ALA A 68 6.81 -2.21 -12.65
N ASP A 69 6.38 -3.46 -12.84
CA ASP A 69 6.01 -4.02 -14.14
C ASP A 69 4.48 -4.15 -14.32
N ASP A 70 3.69 -3.73 -13.33
CA ASP A 70 2.23 -3.71 -13.42
C ASP A 70 1.78 -2.28 -13.76
N GLU A 71 1.13 -2.10 -14.92
CA GLU A 71 0.58 -0.80 -15.33
C GLU A 71 -0.44 -0.26 -14.31
N GLY A 72 -0.97 -1.14 -13.45
CA GLY A 72 -1.86 -0.81 -12.37
C GLY A 72 -3.24 -0.37 -12.85
N PHE A 73 -4.21 -0.52 -11.96
CA PHE A 73 -5.58 -0.03 -12.17
C PHE A 73 -5.74 1.44 -12.58
N PRO A 74 -4.84 2.40 -12.24
CA PRO A 74 -5.00 3.79 -12.67
C PRO A 74 -4.89 4.00 -14.19
N MET A 75 -4.33 3.04 -14.92
CA MET A 75 -4.08 3.14 -16.37
C MET A 75 -5.11 2.37 -17.21
N MET A 76 -5.86 1.45 -16.58
CA MET A 76 -6.94 0.70 -17.21
C MET A 76 -8.27 1.44 -17.11
N SER A 77 -9.04 1.44 -18.20
CA SER A 77 -10.42 1.93 -18.19
C SER A 77 -11.34 1.01 -17.37
N ASP A 78 -12.49 1.53 -16.90
CA ASP A 78 -13.47 0.75 -16.13
C ASP A 78 -13.88 -0.55 -16.84
N ASP A 79 -13.90 -0.56 -18.18
CA ASP A 79 -14.22 -1.74 -18.99
C ASP A 79 -13.08 -2.77 -19.03
N GLU A 80 -11.82 -2.31 -18.99
CA GLU A 80 -10.62 -3.17 -18.92
C GLU A 80 -10.41 -3.75 -17.52
N ILE A 81 -10.86 -3.04 -16.48
CA ILE A 81 -10.83 -3.49 -15.08
C ILE A 81 -11.80 -4.66 -14.82
N ILE A 82 -12.91 -4.71 -15.57
CA ILE A 82 -14.01 -5.68 -15.36
C ILE A 82 -13.89 -6.92 -16.28
N ALA A 83 -13.05 -6.86 -17.33
CA ALA A 83 -12.86 -7.93 -18.32
C ALA A 83 -12.00 -9.11 -17.81
#